data_AF-A0A2Z7C668-F1
#
_entry.id   AF-A0A2Z7C668-F1
#
_cell.length_a   1.000
_cell.length_b   1.000
_cell.length_c   1.000
_cell.angle_alpha   90.00
_cell.angle_beta   90.00
_cell.angle_gamma   90.00
#
_symmetry.space_group_name_H-M   'P 1'
#
loop_
_entity.id
_entity.type
_entity.pdbx_description
1 polymer ?
#
loop_
_entity_poly.entity_id
_entity_poly.type
_entity_poly.pdbx_seq_one_letter_code
_entity_poly.pdbx_strand_id
1 'polypeptide(L)' 'MHARGGRGSIVSLLGDPGVRYGETLFDPAWLAARHIDLAPAREALQHCLASGCWEPPQG' A
#
# COMPACT_ATOMS: atom_id res chain seq x y z
N MET A 1 7.63 9.31 16.47
CA MET A 1 8.50 10.47 16.20
C MET A 1 7.71 11.73 15.87
N HIS A 2 6.83 11.72 14.86
CA HIS A 2 6.04 12.89 14.44
C HIS A 2 5.20 13.55 15.56
N ALA A 3 4.35 12.79 16.26
CA ALA A 3 3.49 13.31 17.34
C ALA A 3 4.24 13.88 18.58
N ARG A 4 5.56 13.66 18.67
CA ARG A 4 6.42 14.20 19.75
C ARG A 4 7.38 15.28 19.23
N GLY A 5 7.19 15.78 18.00
CA GLY A 5 8.06 16.79 17.37
C GLY A 5 9.48 16.31 17.04
N GLY A 6 9.75 15.01 17.13
CA GLY A 6 11.08 14.45 16.87
C GLY A 6 11.39 14.38 15.38
N ARG A 7 12.56 14.89 14.99
CA ARG A 7 13.09 14.81 13.62
C ARG A 7 14.04 13.62 13.48
N GLY A 8 14.01 12.95 12.32
CA GLY A 8 14.86 11.80 12.02
C GLY A 8 14.48 11.16 10.70
N SER A 9 15.28 10.18 10.25
CA SER A 9 15.02 9.45 9.02
C SER A 9 14.06 8.26 9.25
N ILE A 10 13.17 8.02 8.30
CA ILE A 10 12.40 6.77 8.21
C ILE A 10 13.18 5.84 7.27
N VAL A 11 13.46 4.63 7.72
CA VAL A 11 14.11 3.59 6.93
C VAL A 11 13.15 2.41 6.82
N SER A 12 12.98 1.90 5.60
CA SER A 12 12.18 0.70 5.32
C SER A 12 12.96 -0.26 4.44
N LEU A 13 12.65 -1.55 4.53
CA LEU A 13 13.28 -2.62 3.75
C LEU A 13 12.20 -3.41 3.00
N LEU A 14 12.40 -3.63 1.71
CA LEU A 14 11.61 -4.55 0.90
C LEU A 14 12.38 -5.86 0.73
N GLY A 15 11.74 -6.98 1.10
CA GLY A 15 12.41 -8.28 1.21
C GLY A 15 12.69 -8.98 -0.12
N ASP A 16 11.92 -8.69 -1.17
CA ASP A 16 12.13 -9.25 -2.51
C ASP A 16 11.55 -8.33 -3.60
N PRO A 17 12.02 -8.43 -4.86
CA PRO A 17 11.56 -7.58 -5.97
C PRO A 17 10.17 -7.94 -6.50
N GLY A 18 9.52 -8.97 -5.97
CA GLY A 18 8.15 -9.36 -6.28
C GLY A 18 8.01 -10.35 -7.43
N VAL A 19 9.09 -10.74 -8.11
CA VAL A 19 9.03 -11.58 -9.33
C VAL A 19 8.25 -12.88 -9.13
N ARG A 20 8.31 -13.49 -7.94
CA ARG A 20 7.57 -14.72 -7.61
C ARG A 20 6.04 -14.55 -7.61
N TYR A 21 5.55 -13.32 -7.50
CA TYR A 21 4.11 -13.01 -7.42
C TYR A 21 3.55 -12.50 -8.74
N GLY A 22 4.29 -12.62 -9.84
CA GLY A 22 3.86 -12.18 -11.18
C GLY A 22 2.51 -12.75 -11.60
N GLU A 23 2.28 -14.04 -11.32
CA GLU A 23 1.03 -14.77 -11.64
C GLU A 23 0.00 -14.73 -10.49
N THR A 24 0.23 -13.90 -9.46
CA THR A 24 -0.69 -13.76 -8.32
C THR A 24 -1.00 -12.31 -8.01
N LEU A 25 -0.32 -11.70 -7.04
CA LEU A 25 -0.59 -10.33 -6.57
C LEU A 25 -0.41 -9.27 -7.65
N PHE A 26 0.35 -9.56 -8.71
CA PHE A 26 0.55 -8.67 -9.85
C PHE A 26 -0.31 -9.02 -11.09
N ASP A 27 -1.08 -10.10 -11.05
CA ASP A 27 -1.99 -10.49 -12.12
C ASP A 27 -3.43 -9.99 -11.86
N PRO A 28 -3.96 -9.06 -12.67
CA PRO A 28 -5.33 -8.58 -12.55
C PRO A 28 -6.38 -9.71 -12.64
N ALA A 29 -6.14 -10.76 -13.43
CA ALA A 29 -7.08 -11.87 -13.58
C ALA A 29 -7.13 -12.72 -12.31
N TRP A 30 -5.97 -12.96 -11.68
CA TRP A 30 -5.88 -13.67 -10.40
C TRP A 30 -6.61 -12.93 -9.28
N LEU A 31 -6.48 -11.61 -9.24
CA LEU A 31 -7.17 -10.74 -8.29
C LEU A 31 -8.68 -10.76 -8.49
N ALA A 32 -9.14 -10.61 -9.74
CA ALA A 32 -10.56 -10.65 -10.10
C ALA A 32 -11.22 -11.99 -9.74
N ALA A 33 -10.53 -13.11 -10.02
CA ALA A 33 -10.99 -14.45 -9.67
C ALA A 33 -11.14 -14.68 -8.16
N ARG A 34 -10.51 -13.83 -7.33
CA ARG A 34 -10.57 -13.87 -5.86
C ARG A 34 -11.41 -12.76 -5.26
N HIS A 35 -12.09 -11.96 -6.10
CA HIS A 35 -12.88 -10.82 -5.67
C HIS A 35 -12.08 -9.80 -4.84
N ILE A 36 -10.80 -9.62 -5.18
CA ILE A 36 -9.95 -8.63 -4.54
C ILE A 36 -10.01 -7.33 -5.34
N ASP A 37 -10.67 -6.32 -4.79
CA ASP A 37 -10.66 -4.96 -5.34
C ASP A 37 -9.53 -4.13 -4.72
N LEU A 38 -8.69 -3.55 -5.57
CA LEU A 38 -7.58 -2.69 -5.16
C LEU A 38 -7.95 -1.21 -5.14
N ALA A 39 -9.10 -0.81 -5.70
CA ALA A 39 -9.48 0.59 -5.83
C ALA A 39 -9.53 1.32 -4.48
N PRO A 40 -10.17 0.80 -3.42
CA PRO A 40 -10.24 1.50 -2.13
C PRO A 40 -8.85 1.69 -1.51
N ALA A 41 -8.01 0.66 -1.56
CA ALA A 41 -6.66 0.73 -1.04
C ALA A 41 -5.77 1.71 -1.85
N ARG A 42 -5.98 1.77 -3.17
CA ARG A 42 -5.25 2.71 -4.05
C ARG A 42 -5.63 4.15 -3.75
N GLU A 43 -6.91 4.44 -3.56
CA GLU A 43 -7.40 5.77 -3.20
C GLU A 43 -6.88 6.21 -1.84
N ALA A 44 -6.95 5.33 -0.83
CA ALA A 44 -6.39 5.60 0.51
C ALA A 44 -4.88 5.91 0.45
N LEU A 45 -4.12 5.14 -0.34
CA LEU A 45 -2.69 5.38 -0.51
C LEU A 45 -2.42 6.73 -1.20
N GLN A 46 -3.16 7.05 -2.26
CA GLN A 46 -3.05 8.33 -2.97
C GLN A 46 -3.37 9.50 -2.03
N HIS A 47 -4.41 9.39 -1.22
CA HIS A 47 -4.75 10.39 -0.21
C HIS A 47 -3.61 10.56 0.80
N CYS A 48 -3.10 9.46 1.35
CA CYS A 48 -2.00 9.50 2.32
C CYS A 48 -0.72 10.11 1.74
N LEU A 49 -0.40 9.87 0.48
CA LEU A 49 0.75 10.49 -0.19
C LEU A 49 0.57 12.00 -0.37
N ALA A 50 -0.66 12.46 -0.62
CA ALA A 50 -0.97 13.87 -0.81
C ALA A 50 -1.08 14.66 0.51
N SER A 51 -1.70 14.07 1.54
CA SER A 51 -2.00 14.75 2.81
C SER A 51 -0.99 14.46 3.92
N GLY A 52 -0.24 13.37 3.81
CA GLY A 52 0.56 12.82 4.91
C GLY A 52 -0.28 12.15 6.01
N CYS A 53 -1.59 12.04 5.82
CA CYS A 53 -2.51 11.41 6.77
C CYS A 53 -2.94 10.04 6.27
N TRP A 54 -2.78 9.02 7.12
CA TRP A 54 -3.29 7.69 6.82
C TRP A 54 -4.77 7.59 7.19
N GLU A 55 -5.60 7.30 6.19
CA GLU A 55 -7.01 6.97 6.33
C GLU A 55 -7.26 5.61 5.65
N PRO A 56 -7.51 4.53 6.42
CA PRO A 56 -7.68 3.21 5.83
C PRO A 56 -8.99 3.13 5.02
N PRO A 57 -9.01 2.36 3.91
CA PRO A 57 -10.23 2.15 3.16
C PRO A 57 -11.31 1.51 4.06
N GLN A 58 -12.55 1.97 3.91
CA GLN A 58 -13.70 1.35 4.57
C GLN A 58 -14.10 0.10 3.78
N GLY A 59 -14.33 -1.01 4.49
CA GLY A 59 -14.64 -2.33 3.91
C GLY A 59 -16.05 -2.45 3.38
#